data_AF-A0A954X5M7-F1
#
_entry.id   AF-A0A954X5M7-F1
#
_cell.length_a   1.000
_cell.length_b   1.000
_cell.length_c   1.000
_cell.angle_alpha   90.00
_cell.angle_beta   90.00
_cell.angle_gamma   90.00
#
_symmetry.space_group_name_H-M   'P 1'
#
loop_
_entity.id
_entity.type
_entity.pdbx_description
1 polymer ?
#
loop_
_entity_poly.entity_id
_entity_poly.type
_entity_poly.pdbx_seq_one_letter_code
_entity_poly.pdbx_strand_id
1 'polypeptide(L)'
;MAANSGAGKWILASVLALAAIAGGVYFFYPAGDEPGPAEGGGLTIEQRVALVEEQNVAVGLLENGRNGDAAERYALMVTAAPGEMLPLRNLVIARLLGLDELKQRMLAEAAADDVRDAAMRAAVKSAIDAAEQLVDRQPDASTAHWLAALAWMAEQPVPPDPEALQRALAHLEAASATAGEVVARYALFDMTQHADDPALVARGQAALREAYEAAPNNLTLLRYWLVTQARRQDKDIVKTLTDAKAVIQPLKKRTTIDLEQLLQDAYQAVDDGNWQVVFAKVSGFSNVISSDDFTRSDLKRVAPHPLEFVLHRFSDEFYVGLPEIDWDESTAIAIQLRPADEAKWPAIEATGVTDLRAIDVNFDNAVDVVSIEPKRLKIHTRDEAAAAWTLAAEMELPEGLEQFVMADLFMVDSTRRP
;
A
#
# COMPACT_ATOMS: atom_id res chain seq x y z
N MET A 1 37.11 -1.30 -7.44
CA MET A 1 36.00 -1.58 -6.51
C MET A 1 36.38 -1.01 -5.14
N ALA A 2 36.03 0.25 -4.89
CA ALA A 2 36.17 0.86 -3.58
C ALA A 2 34.77 0.86 -2.94
N ALA A 3 34.64 0.16 -1.82
CA ALA A 3 33.38 0.02 -1.11
C ALA A 3 32.94 1.37 -0.50
N ASN A 4 31.66 1.67 -0.65
CA ASN A 4 31.00 2.89 -0.21
C ASN A 4 30.89 2.90 1.34
N SER A 5 31.97 3.29 2.02
CA SER A 5 32.09 3.27 3.49
C SER A 5 31.45 4.48 4.20
N GLY A 6 30.77 5.36 3.46
CA GLY A 6 30.11 6.55 3.99
C GLY A 6 28.79 6.25 4.69
N ALA A 7 27.96 5.37 4.14
CA ALA A 7 26.61 5.11 4.64
C ALA A 7 26.59 4.49 6.06
N GLY A 8 27.55 3.60 6.37
CA GLY A 8 27.61 2.93 7.67
C GLY A 8 27.95 3.87 8.84
N LYS A 9 28.70 4.95 8.59
CA LYS A 9 29.11 5.90 9.65
C LYS A 9 27.95 6.80 10.09
N TRP A 10 27.10 7.22 9.16
CA TRP A 10 25.91 8.01 9.46
C TRP A 10 24.85 7.19 10.20
N ILE A 11 24.65 5.92 9.81
CA ILE A 11 23.75 4.99 10.52
C ILE A 11 24.20 4.80 11.98
N LEU A 12 25.50 4.58 12.22
CA LEU A 12 26.03 4.39 13.57
C LEU A 12 25.90 5.65 14.44
N ALA A 13 26.12 6.83 13.87
CA ALA A 13 25.99 8.10 14.59
C ALA A 13 24.53 8.40 15.00
N SER A 14 23.57 8.17 14.09
CA SER A 14 22.13 8.30 14.37
C SER A 14 21.66 7.34 15.46
N VAL A 15 22.06 6.06 15.39
CA VAL A 15 21.69 5.05 16.39
C VAL A 15 22.27 5.39 17.76
N LEU A 16 23.50 5.90 17.82
CA LEU A 16 24.12 6.34 19.08
C LEU A 16 23.44 7.59 19.67
N ALA A 17 23.01 8.54 18.82
CA ALA A 17 22.25 9.71 19.26
C ALA A 17 20.88 9.31 19.84
N LEU A 18 20.16 8.39 19.20
CA LEU A 18 18.90 7.85 19.70
C LEU A 18 19.07 7.01 20.97
N ALA A 19 20.13 6.19 21.07
CA ALA A 19 20.45 5.46 22.29
C ALA A 19 20.81 6.42 23.45
N ALA A 20 21.44 7.55 23.16
CA ALA A 20 21.68 8.61 24.15
C ALA A 20 20.40 9.35 24.54
N ILE A 21 19.45 9.56 23.62
CA ILE A 21 18.14 10.15 23.91
C ILE A 21 17.30 9.18 24.75
N ALA A 22 17.18 7.91 24.35
CA ALA A 22 16.46 6.88 25.10
C ALA A 22 17.09 6.62 26.47
N GLY A 23 18.43 6.56 26.53
CA GLY A 23 19.18 6.46 27.79
C GLY A 23 19.04 7.70 28.68
N GLY A 24 19.01 8.90 28.08
CA GLY A 24 18.76 10.16 28.77
C GLY A 24 17.35 10.26 29.35
N VAL A 25 16.33 9.85 28.59
CA VAL A 25 14.93 9.79 29.05
C VAL A 25 14.78 8.79 30.20
N TYR A 26 15.50 7.66 30.18
CA TYR A 26 15.47 6.67 31.26
C TYR A 26 16.23 7.10 32.52
N PHE A 27 17.32 7.87 32.40
CA PHE A 27 18.14 8.29 33.54
C PHE A 27 17.74 9.64 34.17
N PHE A 28 17.07 10.52 33.43
CA PHE A 28 16.69 11.86 33.89
C PHE A 28 15.21 12.01 34.26
N TYR A 29 14.46 10.92 34.45
CA TYR A 29 13.11 10.97 35.04
C TYR A 29 13.23 10.77 36.58
N PRO A 30 13.20 11.84 37.40
CA PRO A 30 13.14 11.68 38.84
C PRO A 30 11.69 11.32 39.18
N ALA A 31 11.50 10.30 40.01
CA ALA A 31 10.24 10.12 40.72
C ALA A 31 10.10 11.27 41.74
N GLY A 32 9.49 12.39 41.34
CA GLY A 32 9.23 13.50 42.26
C GLY A 32 8.95 14.85 41.60
N ASP A 33 7.76 15.36 41.89
CA ASP A 33 7.21 16.71 41.76
C ASP A 33 6.96 17.31 40.36
N GLU A 34 5.66 17.51 40.08
CA GLU A 34 5.07 18.04 38.85
C GLU A 34 5.44 19.51 38.55
N PRO A 35 5.74 19.80 37.28
CA PRO A 35 5.15 20.90 36.56
C PRO A 35 4.02 20.38 35.66
N GLY A 36 2.94 21.17 35.54
CA GLY A 36 1.73 20.82 34.78
C GLY A 36 1.98 20.42 33.31
N PRO A 37 0.95 19.89 32.63
CA PRO A 37 1.11 19.14 31.38
C PRO A 37 1.72 20.03 30.30
N ALA A 38 2.96 19.74 29.92
CA ALA A 38 3.49 20.19 28.65
C ALA A 38 2.73 19.42 27.55
N GLU A 39 1.92 20.14 26.79
CA GLU A 39 1.37 19.68 25.51
C GLU A 39 2.56 19.17 24.66
N GLY A 40 2.66 17.85 24.44
CA GLY A 40 3.78 17.23 23.72
C GLY A 40 4.63 16.21 24.49
N GLY A 41 4.09 15.53 25.51
CA GLY A 41 4.67 14.25 25.99
C GLY A 41 6.07 14.33 26.61
N GLY A 42 6.47 15.49 27.13
CA GLY A 42 7.74 15.67 27.84
C GLY A 42 9.00 15.76 26.95
N LEU A 43 8.86 15.76 25.63
CA LEU A 43 9.98 15.91 24.69
C LEU A 43 10.33 17.38 24.46
N THR A 44 11.62 17.70 24.37
CA THR A 44 12.06 19.04 23.95
C THR A 44 11.79 19.28 22.46
N ILE A 45 11.86 20.53 22.02
CA ILE A 45 11.72 20.88 20.59
C ILE A 45 12.80 20.16 19.77
N GLU A 46 14.05 20.16 20.24
CA GLU A 46 15.19 19.52 19.56
C GLU A 46 14.99 18.01 19.43
N GLN A 47 14.47 17.34 20.47
CA GLN A 47 14.17 15.92 20.44
C GLN A 47 13.07 15.59 19.43
N ARG A 48 12.03 16.41 19.37
CA ARG A 48 10.95 16.24 18.39
C ARG A 48 11.43 16.47 16.96
N VAL A 49 12.27 17.48 16.70
CA VAL A 49 12.91 17.69 15.39
C VAL A 49 13.75 16.48 14.98
N ALA A 50 14.59 15.96 15.88
CA ALA A 50 15.40 14.77 15.62
C ALA A 50 14.54 13.54 15.27
N LEU A 51 13.37 13.38 15.92
CA LEU A 51 12.44 12.31 15.59
C LEU A 51 11.80 12.46 14.20
N VAL A 52 11.55 13.69 13.75
CA VAL A 52 11.07 13.96 12.38
C VAL A 52 12.14 13.58 11.34
N GLU A 53 13.41 13.91 11.60
CA GLU A 53 14.51 13.51 10.73
C GLU A 53 14.65 11.98 10.66
N GLU A 54 14.58 11.32 11.82
CA GLU A 54 14.63 9.85 11.92
C GLU A 54 13.45 9.17 11.24
N GLN A 55 12.26 9.77 11.32
CA GLN A 55 11.07 9.31 10.61
C GLN A 55 11.27 9.36 9.09
N ASN A 56 11.86 10.43 8.55
CA ASN A 56 12.16 10.53 7.12
C ASN A 56 13.16 9.44 6.66
N VAL A 57 14.20 9.18 7.46
CA VAL A 57 15.17 8.12 7.14
C VAL A 57 14.52 6.74 7.22
N ALA A 58 13.72 6.47 8.24
CA ALA A 58 13.05 5.19 8.42
C ALA A 58 12.02 4.90 7.31
N VAL A 59 11.26 5.91 6.88
CA VAL A 59 10.37 5.81 5.72
C VAL A 59 11.18 5.49 4.45
N GLY A 60 12.27 6.22 4.22
CA GLY A 60 13.13 5.95 3.06
C GLY A 60 13.71 4.53 3.08
N LEU A 61 14.10 4.00 4.24
CA LEU A 61 14.57 2.61 4.35
C LEU A 61 13.46 1.60 4.03
N LEU A 62 12.25 1.84 4.55
CA LEU A 62 11.08 1.00 4.32
C LEU A 62 10.70 0.95 2.83
N GLU A 63 10.68 2.11 2.16
CA GLU A 63 10.38 2.22 0.71
C GLU A 63 11.44 1.54 -0.17
N ASN A 64 12.69 1.48 0.30
CA ASN A 64 13.78 0.79 -0.39
C ASN A 64 13.91 -0.69 0.00
N GLY A 65 12.94 -1.25 0.72
CA GLY A 65 12.92 -2.67 1.12
C GLY A 65 13.96 -3.05 2.18
N ARG A 66 14.58 -2.08 2.86
CA ARG A 66 15.50 -2.29 3.99
C ARG A 66 14.69 -2.34 5.29
N ASN A 67 13.82 -3.33 5.37
CA ASN A 67 12.76 -3.42 6.38
C ASN A 67 13.33 -3.67 7.78
N GLY A 68 14.39 -4.48 7.90
CA GLY A 68 15.08 -4.70 9.17
C GLY A 68 15.64 -3.41 9.77
N ASP A 69 16.35 -2.62 8.95
CA ASP A 69 16.94 -1.34 9.38
C ASP A 69 15.85 -0.31 9.74
N ALA A 70 14.75 -0.28 8.97
CA ALA A 70 13.61 0.57 9.27
C ALA A 70 12.96 0.17 10.61
N ALA A 71 12.80 -1.13 10.88
CA ALA A 71 12.22 -1.64 12.13
C ALA A 71 13.07 -1.25 13.35
N GLU A 72 14.40 -1.27 13.25
CA GLU A 72 15.28 -0.82 14.34
C GLU A 72 15.06 0.66 14.68
N ARG A 73 14.95 1.52 13.66
CA ARG A 73 14.68 2.95 13.85
C ARG A 73 13.30 3.20 14.43
N TYR A 74 12.26 2.53 13.92
CA TYR A 74 10.92 2.67 14.48
C TYR A 74 10.83 2.17 15.93
N ALA A 75 11.56 1.12 16.31
CA ALA A 75 11.61 0.67 17.70
C ALA A 75 12.21 1.72 18.66
N LEU A 76 13.25 2.43 18.22
CA LEU A 76 13.81 3.56 18.97
C LEU A 76 12.80 4.71 19.07
N MET A 77 12.10 5.03 17.98
CA MET A 77 11.06 6.07 17.99
C MET A 77 9.86 5.70 18.88
N VAL A 78 9.43 4.44 18.93
CA VAL A 78 8.36 3.98 19.85
C VAL A 78 8.76 4.22 21.30
N THR A 79 10.04 4.05 21.63
CA THR A 79 10.57 4.31 22.97
C THR A 79 10.62 5.80 23.28
N ALA A 80 11.06 6.62 22.32
CA ALA A 80 11.20 8.06 22.49
C ALA A 80 9.86 8.80 22.51
N ALA A 81 8.89 8.36 21.70
CA ALA A 81 7.57 8.97 21.57
C ALA A 81 6.46 7.91 21.75
N PRO A 82 6.28 7.36 22.97
CA PRO A 82 5.33 6.28 23.21
C PRO A 82 3.86 6.72 23.06
N GLY A 83 3.55 8.02 22.99
CA GLY A 83 2.19 8.48 22.67
C GLY A 83 1.85 8.45 21.18
N GLU A 84 2.86 8.39 20.30
CA GLU A 84 2.67 8.55 18.87
C GLU A 84 2.35 7.22 18.16
N MET A 85 1.39 7.26 17.23
CA MET A 85 0.97 6.06 16.49
C MET A 85 1.86 5.75 15.30
N LEU A 86 2.46 6.78 14.66
CA LEU A 86 3.37 6.59 13.53
C LEU A 86 4.45 5.55 13.79
N PRO A 87 5.29 5.68 14.85
CA PRO A 87 6.40 4.77 15.02
C PRO A 87 5.93 3.35 15.34
N LEU A 88 4.83 3.19 16.07
CA LEU A 88 4.33 1.86 16.41
C LEU A 88 3.72 1.15 15.21
N ARG A 89 2.86 1.83 14.44
CA ARG A 89 2.26 1.21 13.25
C ARG A 89 3.33 0.86 12.21
N ASN A 90 4.24 1.77 11.94
CA ASN A 90 5.30 1.52 10.97
C ASN A 90 6.29 0.47 11.46
N LEU A 91 6.51 0.32 12.77
CA LEU A 91 7.27 -0.79 13.34
C LEU A 91 6.64 -2.15 13.02
N VAL A 92 5.31 -2.28 13.17
CA VAL A 92 4.58 -3.52 12.82
C VAL A 92 4.77 -3.85 11.35
N ILE A 93 4.55 -2.87 10.47
CA ILE A 93 4.70 -3.02 9.01
C ILE A 93 6.14 -3.43 8.66
N ALA A 94 7.15 -2.71 9.20
CA ALA A 94 8.55 -3.01 8.94
C ALA A 94 8.94 -4.41 9.43
N ARG A 95 8.45 -4.85 10.59
CA ARG A 95 8.72 -6.21 11.11
C ARG A 95 8.08 -7.30 10.25
N LEU A 96 6.83 -7.10 9.81
CA LEU A 96 6.15 -8.02 8.90
C LEU A 96 6.91 -8.18 7.57
N LEU A 97 7.27 -7.06 6.95
CA LEU A 97 7.97 -7.07 5.66
C LEU A 97 9.44 -7.53 5.79
N GLY A 98 10.03 -7.40 6.98
CA GLY A 98 11.39 -7.84 7.28
C GLY A 98 11.55 -9.36 7.43
N LEU A 99 10.46 -10.13 7.51
CA LEU A 99 10.53 -11.59 7.62
C LEU A 99 11.15 -12.24 6.37
N ASP A 100 10.72 -11.80 5.18
CA ASP A 100 11.27 -12.27 3.92
C ASP A 100 12.75 -11.87 3.76
N GLU A 101 13.10 -10.63 4.12
CA GLU A 101 14.49 -10.14 4.12
C GLU A 101 15.37 -11.01 5.02
N LEU A 102 14.92 -11.29 6.25
CA LEU A 102 15.61 -12.15 7.20
C LEU A 102 15.80 -13.55 6.62
N LYS A 103 14.74 -14.14 6.05
CA LYS A 103 14.77 -15.48 5.44
C LYS A 103 15.81 -15.56 4.34
N GLN A 104 15.82 -14.59 3.42
CA GLN A 104 16.80 -14.54 2.32
C GLN A 104 18.23 -14.36 2.84
N ARG A 105 18.44 -13.48 3.82
CA ARG A 105 19.75 -13.27 4.45
C ARG A 105 20.29 -14.56 5.06
N MET A 106 19.47 -15.26 5.85
CA MET A 106 19.89 -16.50 6.50
C MET A 106 20.20 -17.63 5.51
N LEU A 107 19.47 -17.69 4.38
CA LEU A 107 19.77 -18.60 3.28
C LEU A 107 21.12 -18.25 2.62
N ALA A 108 21.38 -16.96 2.38
CA ALA A 108 22.64 -16.49 1.79
C ALA A 108 23.86 -16.74 2.70
N GLU A 109 23.68 -16.64 4.01
CA GLU A 109 24.72 -16.89 5.01
C GLU A 109 24.94 -18.38 5.31
N ALA A 110 24.18 -19.28 4.68
CA ALA A 110 24.20 -20.71 4.94
C ALA A 110 24.09 -21.05 6.45
N ALA A 111 23.25 -20.30 7.16
CA ALA A 111 23.00 -20.54 8.58
C ALA A 111 22.45 -21.95 8.79
N ALA A 112 22.87 -22.59 9.89
CA ALA A 112 22.32 -23.88 10.29
C ALA A 112 20.81 -23.78 10.51
N ASP A 113 20.07 -24.87 10.19
CA ASP A 113 18.61 -24.87 10.19
C ASP A 113 18.02 -24.49 11.57
N ASP A 114 18.64 -24.95 12.66
CA ASP A 114 18.21 -24.62 14.03
C ASP A 114 18.37 -23.14 14.37
N VAL A 115 19.46 -22.51 13.92
CA VAL A 115 19.72 -21.08 14.05
C VAL A 115 18.70 -20.28 13.24
N ARG A 116 18.43 -20.72 12.00
CA ARG A 116 17.41 -20.11 11.12
C ARG A 116 16.03 -20.14 11.73
N ASP A 117 15.61 -21.30 12.22
CA ASP A 117 14.29 -21.47 12.80
C ASP A 117 14.15 -20.67 14.12
N ALA A 118 15.20 -20.60 14.94
CA ALA A 118 15.19 -19.80 16.15
C ALA A 118 15.08 -18.30 15.87
N ALA A 119 15.85 -17.79 14.90
CA ALA A 119 15.79 -16.38 14.49
C ALA A 119 14.44 -16.04 13.87
N MET A 120 13.87 -16.92 13.02
CA MET A 120 12.57 -16.69 12.43
C MET A 120 11.46 -16.66 13.48
N ARG A 121 11.45 -17.61 14.43
CA ARG A 121 10.50 -17.59 15.55
C ARG A 121 10.59 -16.31 16.38
N ALA A 122 11.81 -15.83 16.65
CA ALA A 122 12.02 -14.59 17.38
C ALA A 122 11.50 -13.37 16.59
N ALA A 123 11.72 -13.33 15.27
CA ALA A 123 11.23 -12.26 14.41
C ALA A 123 9.70 -12.24 14.29
N VAL A 124 9.07 -13.40 14.08
CA VAL A 124 7.60 -13.53 14.07
C VAL A 124 7.02 -13.10 15.41
N LYS A 125 7.57 -13.57 16.53
CA LYS A 125 7.13 -13.14 17.87
C LYS A 125 7.26 -11.62 18.03
N SER A 126 8.35 -11.03 17.57
CA SER A 126 8.57 -9.57 17.61
C SER A 126 7.53 -8.80 16.79
N ALA A 127 7.12 -9.32 15.63
CA ALA A 127 6.04 -8.75 14.83
C ALA A 127 4.69 -8.83 15.56
N ILE A 128 4.36 -10.00 16.13
CA ILE A 128 3.14 -10.21 16.92
C ILE A 128 3.11 -9.25 18.12
N ASP A 129 4.18 -9.19 18.92
CA ASP A 129 4.23 -8.33 20.11
C ASP A 129 3.98 -6.84 19.76
N ALA A 130 4.54 -6.35 18.66
CA ALA A 130 4.28 -4.98 18.20
C ALA A 130 2.84 -4.79 17.69
N ALA A 131 2.28 -5.79 17.01
CA ALA A 131 0.93 -5.72 16.49
C ALA A 131 -0.12 -5.75 17.62
N GLU A 132 0.10 -6.56 18.65
CA GLU A 132 -0.74 -6.57 19.86
C GLU A 132 -0.63 -5.24 20.60
N GLN A 133 0.58 -4.68 20.73
CA GLN A 133 0.74 -3.34 21.30
C GLN A 133 -0.02 -2.26 20.50
N LEU A 134 -0.09 -2.41 19.17
CA LEU A 134 -0.87 -1.52 18.32
C LEU A 134 -2.38 -1.69 18.56
N VAL A 135 -2.86 -2.93 18.70
CA VAL A 135 -4.26 -3.23 19.05
C VAL A 135 -4.61 -2.66 20.42
N ASP A 136 -3.76 -2.82 21.43
CA ASP A 136 -3.97 -2.26 22.77
C ASP A 136 -4.16 -0.74 22.76
N ARG A 137 -3.45 -0.04 21.85
CA ARG A 137 -3.55 1.42 21.69
C ARG A 137 -4.66 1.87 20.77
N GLN A 138 -5.08 1.02 19.83
CA GLN A 138 -6.14 1.31 18.87
C GLN A 138 -7.15 0.15 18.79
N PRO A 139 -7.87 -0.16 19.89
CA PRO A 139 -8.72 -1.35 19.99
C PRO A 139 -9.91 -1.32 19.03
N ASP A 140 -10.30 -0.14 18.56
CA ASP A 140 -11.40 0.02 17.61
C ASP A 140 -10.91 0.18 16.15
N ALA A 141 -9.58 0.20 15.92
CA ALA A 141 -9.04 0.41 14.58
C ALA A 141 -8.96 -0.90 13.80
N SER A 142 -9.77 -0.98 12.74
CA SER A 142 -9.75 -2.08 11.76
C SER A 142 -8.33 -2.41 11.26
N THR A 143 -7.52 -1.40 10.92
CA THR A 143 -6.12 -1.59 10.48
C THR A 143 -5.23 -2.26 11.54
N ALA A 144 -5.40 -1.92 12.83
CA ALA A 144 -4.59 -2.52 13.90
C ALA A 144 -4.86 -4.03 14.01
N HIS A 145 -6.14 -4.39 14.02
CA HIS A 145 -6.57 -5.78 14.02
C HIS A 145 -6.17 -6.52 12.73
N TRP A 146 -6.29 -5.90 11.57
CA TRP A 146 -5.86 -6.52 10.31
C TRP A 146 -4.35 -6.82 10.30
N LEU A 147 -3.51 -5.87 10.74
CA LEU A 147 -2.06 -6.07 10.87
C LEU A 147 -1.73 -7.17 11.90
N ALA A 148 -2.46 -7.24 13.02
CA ALA A 148 -2.31 -8.31 14.00
C ALA A 148 -2.64 -9.69 13.41
N ALA A 149 -3.72 -9.79 12.63
CA ALA A 149 -4.05 -11.04 11.93
C ALA A 149 -2.94 -11.49 10.98
N LEU A 150 -2.35 -10.55 10.23
CA LEU A 150 -1.19 -10.85 9.38
C LEU A 150 0.02 -11.34 10.20
N ALA A 151 0.30 -10.72 11.36
CA ALA A 151 1.40 -11.11 12.22
C ALA A 151 1.23 -12.53 12.79
N TRP A 152 0.02 -12.89 13.21
CA TRP A 152 -0.27 -14.25 13.69
C TRP A 152 -0.13 -15.32 12.60
N MET A 153 -0.50 -14.98 11.36
CA MET A 153 -0.38 -15.88 10.21
C MET A 153 1.00 -15.88 9.54
N ALA A 154 1.91 -15.00 9.97
CA ALA A 154 3.23 -14.88 9.38
C ALA A 154 4.07 -16.15 9.60
N GLU A 155 4.62 -16.70 8.50
CA GLU A 155 5.45 -17.92 8.49
C GLU A 155 4.82 -19.15 9.18
N GLN A 156 3.48 -19.21 9.26
CA GLN A 156 2.79 -20.41 9.74
C GLN A 156 2.97 -21.58 8.75
N PRO A 157 3.09 -22.82 9.26
CA PRO A 157 3.08 -24.01 8.41
C PRO A 157 1.72 -24.19 7.72
N VAL A 158 1.65 -25.12 6.77
CA VAL A 158 0.39 -25.57 6.16
C VAL A 158 0.17 -27.03 6.56
N PRO A 159 -0.85 -27.35 7.37
CA PRO A 159 -1.81 -26.45 8.00
C PRO A 159 -1.21 -25.59 9.14
N PRO A 160 -1.81 -24.41 9.46
CA PRO A 160 -1.31 -23.52 10.50
C PRO A 160 -1.51 -24.08 11.91
N ASP A 161 -0.78 -23.53 12.88
CA ASP A 161 -1.03 -23.81 14.29
C ASP A 161 -2.47 -23.38 14.68
N PRO A 162 -3.25 -24.23 15.39
CA PRO A 162 -4.63 -23.91 15.74
C PRO A 162 -4.79 -22.65 16.60
N GLU A 163 -3.86 -22.36 17.51
CA GLU A 163 -3.93 -21.16 18.34
C GLU A 163 -3.65 -19.92 17.49
N ALA A 164 -2.63 -19.96 16.63
CA ALA A 164 -2.31 -18.87 15.71
C ALA A 164 -3.49 -18.56 14.77
N LEU A 165 -4.11 -19.60 14.20
CA LEU A 165 -5.30 -19.46 13.36
C LEU A 165 -6.47 -18.84 14.15
N GLN A 166 -6.73 -19.33 15.36
CA GLN A 166 -7.81 -18.79 16.21
C GLN A 166 -7.59 -17.31 16.53
N ARG A 167 -6.35 -16.90 16.84
CA ARG A 167 -5.99 -15.51 17.10
C ARG A 167 -6.19 -14.63 15.87
N ALA A 168 -5.66 -15.05 14.72
CA ALA A 168 -5.81 -14.31 13.47
C ALA A 168 -7.29 -14.10 13.10
N LEU A 169 -8.11 -15.15 13.23
CA LEU A 169 -9.55 -15.09 12.98
C LEU A 169 -10.26 -14.14 13.94
N ALA A 170 -9.89 -14.11 15.22
CA ALA A 170 -10.48 -13.20 16.19
C ALA A 170 -10.18 -11.73 15.86
N HIS A 171 -8.95 -11.42 15.44
CA HIS A 171 -8.64 -10.07 14.98
C HIS A 171 -9.40 -9.70 13.70
N LEU A 172 -9.50 -10.59 12.71
CA LEU A 172 -10.27 -10.30 11.50
C LEU A 172 -11.76 -10.10 11.76
N GLU A 173 -12.34 -10.78 12.74
CA GLU A 173 -13.70 -10.50 13.23
C GLU A 173 -13.83 -9.10 13.80
N ALA A 174 -12.92 -8.72 14.70
CA ALA A 174 -12.91 -7.39 15.30
C ALA A 174 -12.76 -6.30 14.24
N ALA A 175 -11.85 -6.49 13.27
CA ALA A 175 -11.70 -5.56 12.16
C ALA A 175 -12.97 -5.48 11.29
N SER A 176 -13.59 -6.63 10.98
CA SER A 176 -14.79 -6.71 10.14
C SER A 176 -16.05 -6.13 10.78
N ALA A 177 -16.06 -5.95 12.11
CA ALA A 177 -17.18 -5.34 12.83
C ALA A 177 -17.39 -3.86 12.44
N THR A 178 -16.37 -3.20 11.91
CA THR A 178 -16.47 -1.83 11.38
C THR A 178 -17.39 -1.80 10.16
N ALA A 179 -18.38 -0.90 10.17
CA ALA A 179 -19.32 -0.76 9.06
C ALA A 179 -18.59 -0.37 7.77
N GLY A 180 -18.90 -1.06 6.66
CA GLY A 180 -18.26 -0.81 5.37
C GLY A 180 -16.82 -1.32 5.23
N GLU A 181 -16.25 -1.96 6.26
CA GLU A 181 -14.91 -2.55 6.17
C GLU A 181 -14.84 -3.73 5.17
N VAL A 182 -14.25 -3.50 4.01
CA VAL A 182 -14.17 -4.51 2.93
C VAL A 182 -12.91 -5.37 3.07
N VAL A 183 -11.79 -4.79 3.51
CA VAL A 183 -10.48 -5.46 3.53
C VAL A 183 -10.48 -6.60 4.54
N ALA A 184 -10.94 -6.33 5.76
CA ALA A 184 -11.00 -7.36 6.81
C ALA A 184 -11.96 -8.50 6.47
N ARG A 185 -13.11 -8.17 5.87
CA ARG A 185 -14.12 -9.17 5.44
C ARG A 185 -13.59 -10.07 4.33
N TYR A 186 -12.88 -9.49 3.34
CA TYR A 186 -12.21 -10.27 2.30
C TYR A 186 -11.10 -11.15 2.89
N ALA A 187 -10.27 -10.61 3.78
CA ALA A 187 -9.22 -11.39 4.44
C ALA A 187 -9.78 -12.56 5.26
N LEU A 188 -10.92 -12.37 5.93
CA LEU A 188 -11.61 -13.44 6.66
C LEU A 188 -12.11 -14.54 5.72
N PHE A 189 -12.69 -14.17 4.57
CA PHE A 189 -13.04 -15.11 3.53
C PHE A 189 -11.82 -15.88 3.03
N ASP A 190 -10.76 -15.15 2.64
CA ASP A 190 -9.57 -15.73 2.01
C ASP A 190 -8.89 -16.77 2.91
N MET A 191 -8.83 -16.49 4.22
CA MET A 191 -8.26 -17.37 5.23
C MET A 191 -9.08 -18.63 5.52
N THR A 192 -10.40 -18.59 5.31
CA THR A 192 -11.32 -19.67 5.72
C THR A 192 -11.93 -20.46 4.56
N GLN A 193 -11.79 -20.00 3.31
CA GLN A 193 -12.42 -20.62 2.13
C GLN A 193 -11.95 -22.07 1.85
N HIS A 194 -10.82 -22.48 2.45
CA HIS A 194 -10.24 -23.82 2.33
C HIS A 194 -10.09 -24.53 3.68
N ALA A 195 -10.73 -24.04 4.73
CA ALA A 195 -10.71 -24.69 6.04
C ALA A 195 -11.44 -26.05 5.99
N ASP A 196 -10.94 -27.01 6.77
CA ASP A 196 -11.61 -28.32 6.94
C ASP A 196 -12.92 -28.20 7.74
N ASP A 197 -13.04 -27.18 8.59
CA ASP A 197 -14.23 -26.90 9.38
C ASP A 197 -15.31 -26.17 8.53
N PRO A 198 -16.46 -26.81 8.25
CA PRO A 198 -17.54 -26.18 7.50
C PRO A 198 -18.10 -24.90 8.15
N ALA A 199 -18.01 -24.77 9.49
CA ALA A 199 -18.45 -23.56 10.18
C ALA A 199 -17.55 -22.37 9.87
N LEU A 200 -16.23 -22.59 9.80
CA LEU A 200 -15.28 -21.56 9.37
C LEU A 200 -15.51 -21.17 7.91
N VAL A 201 -15.71 -22.15 7.02
CA VAL A 201 -16.03 -21.88 5.62
C VAL A 201 -17.32 -21.05 5.50
N ALA A 202 -18.37 -21.41 6.24
CA ALA A 202 -19.63 -20.66 6.23
C ALA A 202 -19.47 -19.22 6.74
N ARG A 203 -18.64 -19.02 7.78
CA ARG A 203 -18.29 -17.71 8.32
C ARG A 203 -17.54 -16.86 7.29
N GLY A 204 -16.54 -17.42 6.61
CA GLY A 204 -15.84 -16.75 5.51
C GLY A 204 -16.76 -16.34 4.36
N GLN A 205 -17.68 -17.22 3.97
CA GLN A 205 -18.64 -16.93 2.91
C GLN A 205 -19.62 -15.81 3.30
N ALA A 206 -20.03 -15.73 4.57
CA ALA A 206 -20.83 -14.62 5.06
C ALA A 206 -20.05 -13.29 4.97
N ALA A 207 -18.77 -13.30 5.37
CA ALA A 207 -17.90 -12.14 5.23
C ALA A 207 -17.71 -11.71 3.77
N LEU A 208 -17.51 -12.67 2.84
CA LEU A 208 -17.43 -12.38 1.41
C LEU A 208 -18.72 -11.73 0.88
N ARG A 209 -19.89 -12.22 1.28
CA ARG A 209 -21.17 -11.61 0.88
C ARG A 209 -21.25 -10.16 1.34
N GLU A 210 -20.94 -9.90 2.61
CA GLU A 210 -20.96 -8.53 3.15
C GLU A 210 -19.94 -7.62 2.46
N ALA A 211 -18.74 -8.14 2.14
CA ALA A 211 -17.74 -7.41 1.36
C ALA A 211 -18.28 -7.05 -0.03
N TYR A 212 -18.90 -8.00 -0.72
CA TYR A 212 -19.53 -7.76 -2.04
C TYR A 212 -20.67 -6.75 -1.94
N GLU A 213 -21.53 -6.83 -0.92
CA GLU A 213 -22.62 -5.87 -0.71
C GLU A 213 -22.11 -4.44 -0.45
N ALA A 214 -20.98 -4.30 0.25
CA ALA A 214 -20.32 -3.02 0.50
C ALA A 214 -19.60 -2.46 -0.74
N ALA A 215 -19.10 -3.32 -1.63
CA ALA A 215 -18.38 -2.94 -2.84
C ALA A 215 -18.80 -3.78 -4.07
N PRO A 216 -20.04 -3.64 -4.57
CA PRO A 216 -20.60 -4.51 -5.61
C PRO A 216 -19.95 -4.33 -6.98
N ASN A 217 -19.28 -3.20 -7.21
CA ASN A 217 -18.54 -2.92 -8.44
C ASN A 217 -17.10 -3.46 -8.42
N ASN A 218 -16.66 -4.09 -7.33
CA ASN A 218 -15.35 -4.70 -7.25
C ASN A 218 -15.37 -6.07 -7.96
N LEU A 219 -14.67 -6.17 -9.10
CA LEU A 219 -14.64 -7.36 -9.96
C LEU A 219 -14.08 -8.60 -9.23
N THR A 220 -13.15 -8.41 -8.30
CA THR A 220 -12.58 -9.49 -7.49
C THR A 220 -13.65 -10.07 -6.56
N LEU A 221 -14.37 -9.23 -5.82
CA LEU A 221 -15.45 -9.68 -4.94
C LEU A 221 -16.59 -10.32 -5.73
N LEU A 222 -16.99 -9.71 -6.85
CA LEU A 222 -18.02 -10.26 -7.75
C LEU A 222 -17.65 -11.67 -8.22
N ARG A 223 -16.40 -11.86 -8.66
CA ARG A 223 -15.87 -13.16 -9.09
C ARG A 223 -15.99 -14.21 -8.00
N TYR A 224 -15.47 -13.93 -6.80
CA TYR A 224 -15.49 -14.87 -5.69
C TYR A 224 -16.93 -15.14 -5.21
N TRP A 225 -17.78 -14.12 -5.20
CA TRP A 225 -19.16 -14.25 -4.75
C TRP A 225 -19.99 -15.12 -5.70
N LEU A 226 -19.93 -14.87 -7.02
CA LEU A 226 -20.61 -15.71 -8.01
C LEU A 226 -20.19 -17.18 -7.90
N VAL A 227 -18.88 -17.46 -7.77
CA VAL A 227 -18.37 -18.83 -7.62
C VAL A 227 -18.90 -19.48 -6.34
N THR A 228 -18.91 -18.73 -5.23
CA THR A 228 -19.46 -19.17 -3.95
C THR A 228 -20.94 -19.52 -4.06
N GLN A 229 -21.74 -18.64 -4.65
CA GLN A 229 -23.18 -18.86 -4.85
C GLN A 229 -23.44 -20.08 -5.75
N ALA A 230 -22.69 -20.23 -6.85
CA ALA A 230 -22.84 -21.36 -7.75
C ALA A 230 -22.53 -22.70 -7.07
N ARG A 231 -21.47 -22.77 -6.26
CA ARG A 231 -21.13 -23.97 -5.47
C ARG A 231 -22.22 -24.33 -4.46
N ARG A 232 -22.84 -23.33 -3.86
CA ARG A 232 -23.89 -23.49 -2.84
C ARG A 232 -25.28 -23.72 -3.41
N GLN A 233 -25.43 -23.64 -4.73
CA GLN A 233 -26.74 -23.64 -5.37
C GLN A 233 -27.64 -22.52 -4.85
N ASP A 234 -27.04 -21.36 -4.55
CA ASP A 234 -27.73 -20.19 -4.01
C ASP A 234 -28.55 -19.52 -5.11
N LYS A 235 -29.87 -19.46 -4.91
CA LYS A 235 -30.81 -18.89 -5.88
C LYS A 235 -30.65 -17.37 -6.03
N ASP A 236 -30.07 -16.70 -5.05
CA ASP A 236 -29.80 -15.26 -5.14
C ASP A 236 -28.73 -14.92 -6.19
N ILE A 237 -28.04 -15.93 -6.75
CA ILE A 237 -27.11 -15.77 -7.87
C ILE A 237 -27.75 -15.12 -9.10
N VAL A 238 -29.07 -15.28 -9.30
CA VAL A 238 -29.80 -14.65 -10.40
C VAL A 238 -29.68 -13.12 -10.34
N LYS A 239 -29.78 -12.55 -9.14
CA LYS A 239 -29.60 -11.11 -8.92
C LYS A 239 -28.15 -10.73 -9.21
N THR A 240 -27.18 -11.46 -8.66
CA THR A 240 -25.76 -11.18 -8.86
C THR A 240 -25.35 -11.26 -10.33
N LEU A 241 -25.84 -12.26 -11.09
CA LEU A 241 -25.60 -12.40 -12.53
C LEU A 241 -26.21 -11.24 -13.33
N THR A 242 -27.36 -10.73 -12.89
CA THR A 242 -28.01 -9.58 -13.52
C THR A 242 -27.20 -8.31 -13.27
N ASP A 243 -26.80 -8.07 -12.02
CA ASP A 243 -25.99 -6.91 -11.63
C ASP A 243 -24.61 -6.93 -12.30
N ALA A 244 -24.00 -8.11 -12.44
CA ALA A 244 -22.71 -8.32 -13.08
C ALA A 244 -22.64 -7.75 -14.51
N LYS A 245 -23.75 -7.79 -15.27
CA LYS A 245 -23.80 -7.29 -16.65
C LYS A 245 -23.38 -5.82 -16.76
N ALA A 246 -23.77 -4.99 -15.79
CA ALA A 246 -23.40 -3.58 -15.78
C ALA A 246 -21.91 -3.40 -15.43
N VAL A 247 -21.42 -4.15 -14.45
CA VAL A 247 -20.04 -4.06 -13.95
C VAL A 247 -19.02 -4.46 -15.02
N ILE A 248 -19.35 -5.43 -15.88
CA ILE A 248 -18.41 -5.97 -16.88
C ILE A 248 -18.35 -5.19 -18.19
N GLN A 249 -19.17 -4.15 -18.39
CA GLN A 249 -19.21 -3.41 -19.67
C GLN A 249 -17.82 -2.88 -20.09
N PRO A 250 -16.96 -2.35 -19.19
CA PRO A 250 -15.62 -1.90 -19.56
C PRO A 250 -14.70 -3.03 -20.08
N LEU A 251 -14.99 -4.29 -19.71
CA LEU A 251 -14.14 -5.45 -20.02
C LEU A 251 -14.43 -6.05 -21.40
N LYS A 252 -15.60 -5.79 -21.99
CA LYS A 252 -16.04 -6.41 -23.26
C LYS A 252 -15.06 -6.28 -24.41
N LYS A 253 -14.35 -5.16 -24.50
CA LYS A 253 -13.39 -4.89 -25.58
C LYS A 253 -11.99 -5.44 -25.30
N ARG A 254 -11.77 -6.01 -24.11
CA ARG A 254 -10.45 -6.46 -23.61
C ARG A 254 -10.27 -7.98 -23.69
N THR A 255 -11.33 -8.72 -24.02
CA THR A 255 -11.30 -10.18 -24.15
C THR A 255 -11.99 -10.62 -25.43
N THR A 256 -11.53 -11.74 -26.00
CA THR A 256 -12.17 -12.40 -27.16
C THR A 256 -13.33 -13.30 -26.75
N ILE A 257 -13.44 -13.62 -25.45
CA ILE A 257 -14.51 -14.46 -24.91
C ILE A 257 -15.70 -13.57 -24.56
N ASP A 258 -16.89 -13.97 -25.01
CA ASP A 258 -18.12 -13.26 -24.71
C ASP A 258 -18.55 -13.48 -23.25
N LEU A 259 -18.18 -12.51 -22.40
CA LEU A 259 -18.50 -12.49 -20.99
C LEU A 259 -20.01 -12.42 -20.73
N GLU A 260 -20.77 -11.69 -21.58
CA GLU A 260 -22.22 -11.61 -21.42
C GLU A 260 -22.89 -12.93 -21.74
N GLN A 261 -22.42 -13.63 -22.76
CA GLN A 261 -22.92 -14.96 -23.08
C GLN A 261 -22.63 -15.95 -21.93
N LEU A 262 -21.46 -15.89 -21.29
CA LEU A 262 -21.17 -16.72 -20.12
C LEU A 262 -22.13 -16.44 -18.95
N LEU A 263 -22.40 -15.17 -18.65
CA LEU A 263 -23.35 -14.80 -17.60
C LEU A 263 -24.80 -15.18 -17.97
N GLN A 264 -25.19 -15.03 -19.23
CA GLN A 264 -26.51 -15.39 -19.72
C GLN A 264 -26.74 -16.91 -19.73
N ASP A 265 -25.74 -17.69 -20.12
CA ASP A 265 -25.77 -19.15 -20.04
C ASP A 265 -25.88 -19.62 -18.59
N ALA A 266 -25.16 -18.98 -17.67
CA ALA A 266 -25.27 -19.26 -16.25
C ALA A 266 -26.69 -18.96 -15.74
N TYR A 267 -27.27 -17.83 -16.13
CA TYR A 267 -28.63 -17.44 -15.77
C TYR A 267 -29.65 -18.49 -16.23
N GLN A 268 -29.61 -18.87 -17.52
CA GLN A 268 -30.54 -19.87 -18.07
C GLN A 268 -30.39 -21.22 -17.37
N ALA A 269 -29.16 -21.62 -17.05
CA ALA A 269 -28.91 -22.87 -16.34
C ALA A 269 -29.46 -22.87 -14.90
N VAL A 270 -29.62 -21.70 -14.25
CA VAL A 270 -30.31 -21.60 -12.96
C VAL A 270 -31.80 -21.92 -13.12
N ASP A 271 -32.45 -21.36 -14.16
CA ASP A 271 -33.87 -21.61 -14.46
C ASP A 271 -34.12 -23.10 -14.77
N ASP A 272 -33.17 -23.74 -15.45
CA ASP A 272 -33.22 -25.17 -15.79
C ASP A 272 -32.83 -26.08 -14.60
N GLY A 273 -32.44 -25.52 -13.45
CA GLY A 273 -31.97 -26.26 -12.28
C GLY A 273 -30.64 -27.00 -12.48
N ASN A 274 -29.88 -26.66 -13.52
CA ASN A 274 -28.63 -27.34 -13.89
C ASN A 274 -27.41 -26.66 -13.25
N TRP A 275 -27.24 -26.88 -11.95
CA TRP A 275 -26.16 -26.27 -11.16
C TRP A 275 -24.74 -26.64 -11.61
N GLN A 276 -24.56 -27.80 -12.25
CA GLN A 276 -23.27 -28.16 -12.83
C GLN A 276 -22.90 -27.19 -13.98
N VAL A 277 -23.87 -26.83 -14.83
CA VAL A 277 -23.67 -25.83 -15.89
C VAL A 277 -23.52 -24.43 -15.31
N VAL A 278 -24.31 -24.05 -14.29
CA VAL A 278 -24.14 -22.76 -13.58
C VAL A 278 -22.70 -22.60 -13.09
N PHE A 279 -22.19 -23.59 -12.36
CA PHE A 279 -20.81 -23.57 -11.84
C PHE A 279 -19.77 -23.52 -12.96
N ALA A 280 -19.93 -24.31 -14.04
CA ALA A 280 -19.01 -24.30 -15.16
C ALA A 280 -18.94 -22.93 -15.85
N LYS A 281 -20.09 -22.28 -16.08
CA LYS A 281 -20.16 -20.97 -16.73
C LYS A 281 -19.60 -19.85 -15.85
N VAL A 282 -19.95 -19.85 -14.57
CA VAL A 282 -19.40 -18.90 -13.59
C VAL A 282 -17.89 -19.07 -13.41
N SER A 283 -17.40 -20.31 -13.37
CA SER A 283 -15.96 -20.58 -13.29
C SER A 283 -15.23 -20.13 -14.57
N GLY A 284 -15.84 -20.35 -15.74
CA GLY A 284 -15.33 -19.84 -17.01
C GLY A 284 -15.22 -18.32 -16.98
N PHE A 285 -16.29 -17.61 -16.59
CA PHE A 285 -16.30 -16.16 -16.41
C PHE A 285 -15.18 -15.69 -15.47
N SER A 286 -15.12 -16.32 -14.28
CA SER A 286 -14.15 -16.06 -13.23
C SER A 286 -12.70 -16.19 -13.70
N ASN A 287 -12.41 -17.19 -14.52
CA ASN A 287 -11.07 -17.40 -15.09
C ASN A 287 -10.72 -16.34 -16.12
N VAL A 288 -11.66 -15.95 -16.99
CA VAL A 288 -11.41 -14.93 -18.03
C VAL A 288 -11.07 -13.57 -17.41
N ILE A 289 -11.82 -13.14 -16.38
CA ILE A 289 -11.59 -11.82 -15.79
C ILE A 289 -10.45 -11.79 -14.77
N SER A 290 -10.01 -12.94 -14.24
CA SER A 290 -8.97 -12.98 -13.19
C SER A 290 -7.63 -12.37 -13.59
N SER A 291 -7.26 -12.44 -14.87
CA SER A 291 -6.02 -11.87 -15.41
C SER A 291 -6.16 -10.44 -15.91
N ASP A 292 -7.38 -9.89 -15.94
CA ASP A 292 -7.61 -8.51 -16.38
C ASP A 292 -7.11 -7.49 -15.35
N ASP A 293 -6.56 -6.38 -15.83
CA ASP A 293 -5.94 -5.35 -15.00
C ASP A 293 -6.93 -4.66 -14.05
N PHE A 294 -8.20 -4.51 -14.43
CA PHE A 294 -9.22 -3.95 -13.54
C PHE A 294 -9.49 -4.90 -12.38
N THR A 295 -9.61 -6.20 -12.65
CA THR A 295 -9.78 -7.21 -11.60
C THR A 295 -8.55 -7.25 -10.68
N ARG A 296 -7.34 -7.21 -11.23
CA ARG A 296 -6.11 -7.15 -10.43
C ARG A 296 -6.01 -5.86 -9.60
N SER A 297 -6.42 -4.73 -10.14
CA SER A 297 -6.51 -3.46 -9.40
C SER A 297 -7.52 -3.57 -8.26
N ASP A 298 -8.68 -4.17 -8.51
CA ASP A 298 -9.70 -4.42 -7.50
C ASP A 298 -9.27 -5.41 -6.41
N LEU A 299 -8.45 -6.40 -6.75
CA LEU A 299 -7.82 -7.28 -5.77
C LEU A 299 -6.93 -6.48 -4.82
N LYS A 300 -6.12 -5.55 -5.32
CA LYS A 300 -5.27 -4.69 -4.47
C LYS A 300 -6.10 -3.83 -3.52
N ARG A 301 -7.30 -3.41 -3.90
CA ARG A 301 -8.20 -2.63 -3.02
C ARG A 301 -8.77 -3.44 -1.84
N VAL A 302 -8.91 -4.76 -1.98
CA VAL A 302 -9.49 -5.63 -0.94
C VAL A 302 -8.45 -6.48 -0.22
N ALA A 303 -7.26 -6.60 -0.80
CA ALA A 303 -6.07 -7.21 -0.23
C ALA A 303 -4.87 -6.25 -0.41
N PRO A 304 -4.91 -5.06 0.22
CA PRO A 304 -3.84 -4.08 0.12
C PRO A 304 -2.54 -4.62 0.70
N HIS A 305 -1.43 -4.16 0.14
CA HIS A 305 -0.12 -4.44 0.70
C HIS A 305 0.06 -3.69 2.03
N PRO A 306 0.75 -4.23 3.06
CA PRO A 306 0.94 -3.55 4.34
C PRO A 306 1.51 -2.12 4.24
N LEU A 307 2.31 -1.84 3.19
CA LEU A 307 2.86 -0.49 2.93
C LEU A 307 1.78 0.58 2.69
N GLU A 308 0.58 0.21 2.25
CA GLU A 308 -0.52 1.17 2.07
C GLU A 308 -1.02 1.76 3.39
N PHE A 309 -0.60 1.18 4.54
CA PHE A 309 -0.98 1.64 5.88
C PHE A 309 0.14 2.38 6.61
N VAL A 310 1.25 2.69 5.95
CA VAL A 310 2.36 3.47 6.52
C VAL A 310 1.89 4.88 6.84
N LEU A 311 2.23 5.36 8.04
CA LEU A 311 2.03 6.75 8.43
C LEU A 311 3.28 7.56 8.08
N HIS A 312 3.08 8.67 7.37
CA HIS A 312 4.16 9.55 6.91
C HIS A 312 4.39 10.79 7.79
N ARG A 313 3.53 11.01 8.79
CA ARG A 313 3.62 12.15 9.72
C ARG A 313 3.19 11.75 11.12
N PHE A 314 3.82 12.35 12.12
CA PHE A 314 3.35 12.30 13.50
C PHE A 314 1.97 12.99 13.63
N SER A 315 1.34 12.88 14.81
CA SER A 315 0.11 13.61 15.12
C SER A 315 0.29 15.13 14.91
N ASP A 316 -0.79 15.86 14.65
CA ASP A 316 -0.70 17.33 14.51
C ASP A 316 -0.24 17.96 15.83
N GLU A 317 -0.66 17.40 16.96
CA GLU A 317 -0.23 17.77 18.30
C GLU A 317 1.29 17.65 18.49
N PHE A 318 1.94 16.67 17.86
CA PHE A 318 3.39 16.49 17.92
C PHE A 318 4.14 17.71 17.35
N TYR A 319 3.61 18.31 16.29
CA TYR A 319 4.21 19.44 15.60
C TYR A 319 3.93 20.80 16.25
N VAL A 320 3.03 20.87 17.24
CA VAL A 320 2.71 22.14 17.92
C VAL A 320 3.95 22.72 18.60
N GLY A 321 4.28 23.96 18.25
CA GLY A 321 5.42 24.69 18.80
C GLY A 321 6.79 24.24 18.27
N LEU A 322 6.83 23.31 17.31
CA LEU A 322 8.05 23.13 16.53
C LEU A 322 8.28 24.38 15.68
N PRO A 323 9.55 24.81 15.52
CA PRO A 323 9.84 25.87 14.57
C PRO A 323 9.32 25.41 13.20
N GLU A 324 8.68 26.32 12.47
CA GLU A 324 8.62 26.15 11.02
C GLU A 324 10.06 25.88 10.57
N ILE A 325 10.24 24.91 9.67
CA ILE A 325 11.55 24.57 9.13
C ILE A 325 12.17 25.88 8.66
N ASP A 326 13.13 26.39 9.43
CA ASP A 326 13.86 27.60 9.10
C ASP A 326 14.78 27.15 7.99
N TRP A 327 14.32 27.35 6.75
CA TRP A 327 15.10 27.05 5.56
C TRP A 327 16.34 27.92 5.65
N ASP A 328 17.43 27.35 6.15
CA ASP A 328 18.70 28.04 6.25
C ASP A 328 19.04 28.55 4.84
N GLU A 329 18.94 29.87 4.64
CA GLU A 329 19.26 30.52 3.37
C GLU A 329 20.70 30.19 2.92
N SER A 330 21.58 29.79 3.84
CA SER A 330 22.94 29.35 3.53
C SER A 330 22.99 27.98 2.82
N THR A 331 21.96 27.15 3.03
CA THR A 331 21.72 25.89 2.27
C THR A 331 20.77 26.07 1.10
N ALA A 332 20.13 27.24 0.98
CA ALA A 332 19.31 27.54 -0.18
C ALA A 332 20.17 27.46 -1.43
N ILE A 333 19.77 26.57 -2.33
CA ILE A 333 20.38 26.51 -3.65
C ILE A 333 20.05 27.85 -4.32
N ALA A 334 21.07 28.65 -4.62
CA ALA A 334 20.89 29.94 -5.27
C ALA A 334 20.32 29.72 -6.69
N ILE A 335 18.98 29.72 -6.81
CA ILE A 335 18.28 29.60 -8.09
C ILE A 335 18.34 30.97 -8.76
N GLN A 336 19.23 31.11 -9.75
CA GLN A 336 19.17 32.22 -10.69
C GLN A 336 18.29 31.83 -11.86
N LEU A 337 17.08 32.37 -11.90
CA LEU A 337 16.26 32.32 -13.10
C LEU A 337 16.90 33.23 -14.14
N ARG A 338 17.35 32.65 -15.25
CA ARG A 338 17.81 33.39 -16.43
C ARG A 338 16.74 33.29 -17.48
N PRO A 339 16.54 34.34 -18.31
CA PRO A 339 15.76 34.19 -19.52
C PRO A 339 16.25 32.95 -20.27
N ALA A 340 15.29 32.08 -20.59
CA ALA A 340 15.49 30.97 -21.48
C ALA A 340 16.21 31.45 -22.74
N ASP A 341 17.30 30.78 -23.10
CA ASP A 341 17.86 30.94 -24.45
C ASP A 341 16.79 30.44 -25.42
N GLU A 342 16.13 31.34 -26.15
CA GLU A 342 15.03 31.01 -27.06
C GLU A 342 15.43 29.91 -28.05
N ALA A 343 16.72 29.77 -28.38
CA ALA A 343 17.24 28.71 -29.23
C ALA A 343 17.23 27.31 -28.58
N LYS A 344 17.06 27.23 -27.25
CA LYS A 344 17.08 25.99 -26.44
C LYS A 344 15.71 25.59 -25.91
N TRP A 345 14.67 26.32 -26.27
CA TRP A 345 13.29 26.02 -25.89
C TRP A 345 12.45 25.76 -27.15
N PRO A 346 11.39 24.95 -27.06
CA PRO A 346 10.48 24.78 -28.19
C PRO A 346 9.89 26.14 -28.53
N ALA A 347 9.69 26.39 -29.83
CA ALA A 347 9.01 27.60 -30.31
C ALA A 347 7.52 27.52 -29.96
N ILE A 348 7.22 27.72 -28.68
CA ILE A 348 5.87 27.82 -28.16
C ILE A 348 5.48 29.28 -28.30
N GLU A 349 4.46 29.55 -29.12
CA GLU A 349 3.87 30.87 -29.19
C GLU A 349 3.25 31.19 -27.83
N ALA A 350 3.95 31.96 -27.00
CA ALA A 350 3.50 32.29 -25.65
C ALA A 350 2.13 33.00 -25.63
N THR A 351 1.66 33.50 -26.78
CA THR A 351 0.34 34.10 -26.92
C THR A 351 -0.72 33.01 -27.00
N GLY A 352 -1.39 32.77 -25.87
CA GLY A 352 -2.51 31.84 -25.78
C GLY A 352 -2.21 30.54 -25.07
N VAL A 353 -0.99 30.32 -24.55
CA VAL A 353 -0.74 29.19 -23.66
C VAL A 353 -1.40 29.44 -22.31
N THR A 354 -2.28 28.54 -21.87
CA THR A 354 -2.97 28.60 -20.58
C THR A 354 -2.29 27.76 -19.50
N ASP A 355 -1.60 26.67 -19.88
CA ASP A 355 -0.80 25.84 -18.98
C ASP A 355 0.42 25.24 -19.69
N LEU A 356 1.49 25.00 -18.95
CA LEU A 356 2.75 24.43 -19.44
C LEU A 356 3.38 23.52 -18.37
N ARG A 357 3.75 22.29 -18.75
CA ARG A 357 4.43 21.33 -17.86
C ARG A 357 5.69 20.78 -18.53
N ALA A 358 6.71 20.57 -17.71
CA ALA A 358 7.93 19.84 -18.05
C ALA A 358 7.78 18.40 -17.54
N ILE A 359 7.85 17.41 -18.42
CA ILE A 359 7.60 16.00 -18.10
C ILE A 359 8.21 15.10 -19.16
N ASP A 360 8.70 13.93 -18.78
CA ASP A 360 9.14 12.89 -19.69
C ASP A 360 7.92 12.06 -20.15
N VAL A 361 7.39 12.36 -21.34
CA VAL A 361 6.16 11.71 -21.86
C VAL A 361 6.48 10.37 -22.53
N ASN A 362 7.68 10.24 -23.10
CA ASN A 362 8.10 9.06 -23.85
C ASN A 362 8.97 8.09 -23.01
N PHE A 363 9.24 8.43 -21.75
CA PHE A 363 10.04 7.66 -20.79
C PHE A 363 11.50 7.46 -21.22
N ASP A 364 12.09 8.44 -21.91
CA ASP A 364 13.49 8.40 -22.34
C ASP A 364 14.46 9.07 -21.34
N ASN A 365 13.96 9.53 -20.18
CA ASN A 365 14.61 10.34 -19.17
C ASN A 365 15.01 11.76 -19.63
N ALA A 366 14.56 12.22 -20.79
CA ALA A 366 14.66 13.61 -21.21
C ALA A 366 13.38 14.37 -20.82
N VAL A 367 13.53 15.68 -20.61
CA VAL A 367 12.38 16.55 -20.32
C VAL A 367 11.69 16.91 -21.62
N ASP A 368 10.42 16.53 -21.75
CA ASP A 368 9.51 17.07 -22.77
C ASP A 368 8.74 18.27 -22.22
N VAL A 369 8.18 19.06 -23.13
CA VAL A 369 7.32 20.21 -22.78
C VAL A 369 5.93 19.99 -23.35
N VAL A 370 4.96 19.96 -22.45
CA VAL A 370 3.54 19.88 -22.79
C VAL A 370 2.90 21.24 -22.55
N SER A 371 2.22 21.77 -23.57
CA SER A 371 1.54 23.06 -23.52
C SER A 371 0.08 22.92 -23.88
N ILE A 372 -0.78 23.67 -23.18
CA ILE A 372 -2.20 23.82 -23.51
C ILE A 372 -2.45 25.21 -24.05
N GLU A 373 -3.14 25.25 -25.18
CA GLU A 373 -3.76 26.40 -25.82
C GLU A 373 -5.30 26.20 -25.81
N PRO A 374 -6.14 27.23 -26.02
CA PRO A 374 -7.60 27.16 -25.84
C PRO A 374 -8.33 26.01 -26.52
N LYS A 375 -7.73 25.41 -27.56
CA LYS A 375 -8.29 24.29 -28.31
C LYS A 375 -7.28 23.20 -28.60
N ARG A 376 -6.08 23.23 -28.00
CA ARG A 376 -5.00 22.34 -28.39
C ARG A 376 -4.10 21.96 -27.23
N LEU A 377 -3.66 20.72 -27.23
CA LEU A 377 -2.53 20.25 -26.45
C LEU A 377 -1.39 19.94 -27.42
N LYS A 378 -0.20 20.45 -27.13
CA LYS A 378 1.02 20.18 -27.91
C LYS A 378 2.10 19.58 -27.01
N ILE A 379 2.75 18.53 -27.48
CA ILE A 379 3.87 17.85 -26.83
C ILE A 379 5.10 18.10 -27.69
N HIS A 380 6.07 18.80 -27.13
CA HIS A 380 7.37 19.00 -27.75
C HIS A 380 8.38 18.11 -27.04
N THR A 381 9.03 17.24 -27.81
CA THR A 381 10.11 16.39 -27.29
C THR A 381 11.46 16.91 -27.76
N ARG A 382 12.51 16.45 -27.10
CA ARG A 382 13.88 16.76 -27.51
C ARG A 382 14.74 15.50 -27.42
N ASP A 383 15.18 15.04 -28.58
CA ASP A 383 16.19 13.99 -28.67
C ASP A 383 17.54 14.55 -28.17
N GLU A 384 18.19 13.82 -27.25
CA GLU A 384 19.52 14.17 -26.71
C GLU A 384 20.55 14.41 -27.83
N ALA A 385 20.42 13.70 -28.96
CA ALA A 385 21.34 13.81 -30.09
C ALA A 385 21.07 15.02 -30.99
N ALA A 386 19.82 15.48 -31.10
CA ALA A 386 19.41 16.47 -32.10
C ALA A 386 19.52 17.93 -31.62
N ALA A 387 19.63 18.16 -30.31
CA ALA A 387 19.66 19.47 -29.65
C ALA A 387 18.45 20.42 -29.93
N ALA A 388 17.61 20.09 -30.90
CA ALA A 388 16.43 20.85 -31.31
C ALA A 388 15.14 20.19 -30.81
N TRP A 389 14.17 21.04 -30.46
CA TRP A 389 12.84 20.60 -30.08
C TRP A 389 12.02 20.23 -31.30
N THR A 390 11.21 19.19 -31.17
CA THR A 390 10.28 18.74 -32.22
C THR A 390 8.88 18.60 -31.66
N LEU A 391 7.87 19.04 -32.40
CA LEU A 391 6.48 18.74 -32.07
C LEU A 391 6.25 17.23 -32.28
N ALA A 392 6.14 16.48 -31.19
CA ALA A 392 5.94 15.04 -31.19
C ALA A 392 4.47 14.66 -31.34
N ALA A 393 3.58 15.44 -30.72
CA ALA A 393 2.14 15.22 -30.79
C ALA A 393 1.36 16.53 -30.63
N GLU A 394 0.19 16.56 -31.27
CA GLU A 394 -0.79 17.64 -31.15
C GLU A 394 -2.19 17.01 -31.07
N MET A 395 -3.04 17.55 -30.22
CA MET A 395 -4.40 17.08 -30.00
C MET A 395 -5.35 18.26 -29.90
N GLU A 396 -6.52 18.18 -30.55
CA GLU A 396 -7.58 19.15 -30.34
C GLU A 396 -8.26 18.93 -28.98
N LEU A 397 -8.51 20.04 -28.28
CA LEU A 397 -9.18 20.09 -27.00
C LEU A 397 -10.52 20.84 -27.11
N PRO A 398 -11.54 20.49 -26.30
CA PRO A 398 -12.71 21.32 -26.09
C PRO A 398 -12.35 22.73 -25.58
N GLU A 399 -13.19 23.72 -25.91
CA GLU A 399 -13.03 25.08 -25.37
C GLU A 399 -13.19 25.10 -23.84
N GLY A 400 -12.47 26.01 -23.18
CA GLY A 400 -12.62 26.28 -21.75
C GLY A 400 -11.75 25.40 -20.84
N LEU A 401 -10.86 24.58 -21.39
CA LEU A 401 -9.83 23.89 -20.61
C LEU A 401 -8.66 24.83 -20.34
N GLU A 402 -8.37 25.06 -19.06
CA GLU A 402 -7.32 26.01 -18.64
C GLU A 402 -6.07 25.31 -18.11
N GLN A 403 -6.21 24.09 -17.59
CA GLN A 403 -5.15 23.32 -16.92
C GLN A 403 -5.25 21.84 -17.28
N PHE A 404 -4.16 21.12 -17.07
CA PHE A 404 -4.18 19.66 -17.10
C PHE A 404 -3.45 19.05 -15.92
N VAL A 405 -3.94 17.88 -15.55
CA VAL A 405 -3.30 16.99 -14.59
C VAL A 405 -2.74 15.83 -15.37
N MET A 406 -1.43 15.59 -15.22
CA MET A 406 -0.84 14.35 -15.68
C MET A 406 -0.85 13.35 -14.52
N ALA A 407 -1.33 12.15 -14.80
CA ALA A 407 -1.25 11.03 -13.89
C ALA A 407 -0.39 9.96 -14.58
N ASP A 408 0.65 9.50 -13.88
CA ASP A 408 1.36 8.30 -14.29
C ASP A 408 0.45 7.11 -14.05
N LEU A 409 -0.08 6.55 -15.13
CA LEU A 409 -0.90 5.36 -15.09
C LEU A 409 0.01 4.16 -15.33
N PHE A 410 0.75 3.76 -14.30
CA PHE A 410 1.49 2.49 -14.33
C PHE A 410 0.51 1.33 -14.54
N MET A 411 0.40 0.84 -15.77
CA MET A 411 -0.04 -0.53 -16.00
C MET A 411 1.14 -1.42 -15.65
N VAL A 412 1.13 -1.96 -14.43
CA VAL A 412 2.04 -3.06 -14.07
C VAL A 412 1.62 -4.29 -14.88
N ASP A 413 2.21 -4.44 -16.06
CA ASP A 413 2.22 -5.68 -16.80
C ASP A 413 3.03 -6.71 -15.98
N SER A 414 2.34 -7.46 -15.13
CA SER A 414 2.95 -8.53 -14.34
C SER A 414 3.22 -9.79 -15.16
N THR A 415 3.03 -9.77 -16.48
CA THR A 415 3.34 -10.95 -17.33
C THR A 415 4.84 -11.13 -17.56
N ARG A 416 5.67 -10.16 -17.19
CA ARG A 416 7.13 -10.34 -17.12
C ARG A 416 7.60 -10.35 -15.68
N ARG A 417 7.58 -11.54 -15.06
CA ARG A 417 8.58 -11.85 -14.02
C ARG A 417 9.91 -12.17 -14.72
N PRO A 418 11.06 -11.83 -14.14
CA PRO A 418 12.36 -12.38 -14.57
C PRO A 418 12.38 -13.91 -14.49
#